data_AF-A0A7C1FGB7-F1
#
_entry.id   AF-A0A7C1FGB7-F1
#
_cell.length_a   1.000
_cell.length_b   1.000
_cell.length_c   1.000
_cell.angle_alpha   90.00
_cell.angle_beta   90.00
_cell.angle_gamma   90.00
#
_symmetry.space_group_name_H-M   'P 1'
#
loop_
_entity.id
_entity.type
_entity.pdbx_description
1 polymer ?
#
loop_
_entity_poly.entity_id
_entity_poly.type
_entity_poly.pdbx_seq_one_letter_code
_entity_poly.pdbx_strand_id
1 'polypeptide(L)'
;ARAVSDPSKVFYKAFGLGRGSFKQVFGPEVLACGLRAASKGHIVGKVVGDPWQMPGLFLVQGPDVLWSHDFAHIGDHPDLTALPAIVAERSVRK
;
A
#
# COMPACT_ATOMS: atom_id res chain seq x y z
N ALA A 1 -10.77 12.05 -7.60
CA ALA A 1 -10.68 10.77 -6.86
C ALA A 1 -11.72 10.77 -5.75
N ARG A 2 -12.38 9.64 -5.47
CA ARG A 2 -13.19 9.48 -4.25
C ARG A 2 -12.27 8.91 -3.17
N ALA A 3 -12.21 9.55 -2.01
CA ALA A 3 -11.43 9.10 -0.86
C ALA A 3 -12.37 8.77 0.29
N VAL A 4 -11.99 7.79 1.11
CA VAL A 4 -12.71 7.42 2.32
C VAL A 4 -11.79 7.67 3.51
N SER A 5 -12.24 8.47 4.47
CA SER A 5 -11.53 8.67 5.72
C SER A 5 -11.90 7.56 6.69
N ASP A 6 -10.91 6.81 7.17
CA ASP A 6 -11.09 5.73 8.14
C ASP A 6 -10.16 5.93 9.36
N PRO A 7 -10.47 6.90 10.25
CA PRO A 7 -9.63 7.18 11.41
C PRO A 7 -9.56 6.02 12.41
N SER A 8 -10.62 5.20 12.48
CA SER A 8 -10.72 4.02 13.34
C SER A 8 -10.04 2.78 12.76
N LYS A 9 -9.56 2.86 11.50
CA LYS A 9 -8.84 1.80 10.78
C LYS A 9 -9.65 0.53 10.61
N VAL A 10 -10.97 0.65 10.47
CA VAL A 10 -11.87 -0.49 10.30
C VAL A 10 -11.61 -1.19 8.98
N PHE A 11 -11.41 -0.45 7.88
CA PHE A 11 -11.11 -1.04 6.58
C PHE A 11 -9.72 -1.67 6.57
N TYR A 12 -8.71 -0.98 7.11
CA TYR A 12 -7.37 -1.56 7.21
C TYR A 12 -7.39 -2.92 7.91
N LYS A 13 -8.09 -3.02 9.06
CA LYS A 13 -8.25 -4.30 9.77
C LYS A 13 -9.05 -5.32 8.97
N ALA A 14 -10.15 -4.91 8.33
CA ALA A 14 -10.98 -5.81 7.52
C ALA A 14 -10.22 -6.40 6.32
N PHE A 15 -9.30 -5.64 5.73
CA PHE A 15 -8.40 -6.08 4.65
C PHE A 15 -7.12 -6.78 5.16
N GLY A 16 -7.01 -7.05 6.47
CA GLY A 16 -5.83 -7.71 7.06
C GLY A 16 -4.58 -6.83 7.13
N LEU A 17 -4.69 -5.53 6.83
CA LEU A 17 -3.58 -4.57 6.93
C LEU A 17 -3.35 -4.16 8.38
N GLY A 18 -2.46 -4.88 9.05
CA GLY A 18 -1.97 -4.56 10.38
C GLY A 18 -0.95 -3.42 10.42
N ARG A 19 -0.40 -3.21 11.61
CA ARG A 19 0.84 -2.43 11.77
C ARG A 19 2.02 -3.29 11.31
N GLY A 20 2.92 -2.72 10.52
CA GLY A 20 4.15 -3.37 10.10
C GLY A 20 5.09 -3.58 11.29
N SER A 21 5.96 -4.59 11.21
CA SER A 21 7.03 -4.77 12.20
C SER A 21 8.10 -3.67 12.06
N PHE A 22 8.92 -3.45 13.10
CA PHE A 22 9.98 -2.41 13.09
C PHE A 22 10.88 -2.48 11.83
N LYS A 23 11.15 -3.70 11.34
CA LYS A 23 11.95 -3.93 10.12
C LYS A 23 11.22 -3.58 8.82
N GLN A 24 9.89 -3.62 8.77
CA GLN A 24 9.10 -3.24 7.58
C GLN A 24 8.86 -1.73 7.51
N VAL A 25 8.97 -1.04 8.65
CA VAL A 25 8.80 0.42 8.78
C VAL A 25 10.15 1.15 8.72
N PHE A 26 11.20 0.58 9.31
CA PHE A 26 12.55 1.18 9.40
C PHE A 26 13.65 0.26 8.84
N GLY A 27 13.30 -0.65 7.94
CA GLY A 27 14.26 -1.54 7.30
C GLY A 27 15.27 -0.80 6.43
N PRO A 28 16.43 -1.43 6.13
CA PRO A 28 17.43 -0.86 5.23
C PRO A 28 16.87 -0.55 3.83
N GLU A 29 15.89 -1.33 3.36
CA GLU A 29 15.19 -1.10 2.09
C GLU A 29 14.33 0.18 2.13
N VAL A 30 13.67 0.45 3.27
CA VAL A 30 12.90 1.69 3.47
C VAL A 30 13.84 2.90 3.49
N LEU A 31 15.01 2.78 4.12
CA LEU A 31 16.02 3.84 4.11
C LEU A 31 16.54 4.11 2.70
N ALA A 32 16.80 3.07 1.91
CA ALA A 32 17.21 3.20 0.51
C ALA A 32 16.12 3.89 -0.34
N CYS A 33 14.85 3.55 -0.14
CA CYS A 33 13.72 4.25 -0.75
C CYS A 33 13.66 5.73 -0.32
N GLY A 34 13.86 6.01 0.98
CA GLY A 34 13.91 7.37 1.51
C GLY A 34 15.04 8.21 0.90
N LEU A 35 16.24 7.65 0.77
CA LEU A 35 17.39 8.29 0.14
C LEU A 35 17.16 8.55 -1.36
N ARG A 36 16.55 7.60 -2.07
CA ARG A 36 16.15 7.75 -3.47
C ARG A 36 15.07 8.84 -3.66
N ALA A 37 14.11 8.92 -2.74
CA ALA A 37 13.09 9.97 -2.76
C ALA A 37 13.72 11.35 -2.52
N ALA A 38 14.63 11.44 -1.53
CA ALA A 38 15.35 12.66 -1.20
C ALA A 38 16.23 13.15 -2.35
N SER A 39 16.93 12.25 -3.07
CA SER A 39 17.72 12.64 -4.25
C SER A 39 16.88 13.18 -5.40
N LYS A 40 15.57 12.84 -5.43
CA LYS A 40 14.57 13.41 -6.35
C LYS A 40 13.89 14.67 -5.78
N GLY A 41 14.35 15.22 -4.67
CA GLY A 41 13.79 16.40 -4.01
C GLY A 41 12.56 16.14 -3.12
N HIS A 42 12.23 14.87 -2.84
CA HIS A 42 11.08 14.51 -2.00
C HIS A 42 11.56 14.19 -0.58
N ILE A 43 11.29 15.09 0.36
CA ILE A 43 11.65 14.93 1.77
C ILE A 43 10.40 14.54 2.56
N VAL A 44 10.56 13.67 3.55
CA VAL A 44 9.48 13.32 4.49
C VAL A 44 9.06 14.58 5.26
N GLY A 45 7.82 15.02 5.05
CA GLY A 45 7.22 16.12 5.78
C GLY A 45 6.76 15.70 7.20
N LYS A 46 5.91 16.53 7.82
CA LYS A 46 5.32 16.19 9.12
C LYS A 46 4.56 14.86 9.02
N VAL A 47 4.90 13.91 9.88
CA VAL A 47 4.16 12.65 9.99
C VAL A 47 2.74 12.96 10.47
N VAL A 48 1.75 12.64 9.64
CA VAL A 48 0.33 12.77 9.96
C VAL A 48 -0.28 11.37 9.92
N GLY A 49 -0.97 10.98 10.99
CA GLY A 49 -1.52 9.63 11.13
C GLY A 49 -0.56 8.64 11.79
N ASP A 50 -0.73 7.35 11.50
CA ASP A 50 0.08 6.29 12.08
C ASP A 50 1.14 5.80 11.07
N PRO A 51 2.44 6.12 11.26
CA PRO A 51 3.50 5.73 10.32
C PRO A 51 3.77 4.23 10.30
N TRP A 52 3.18 3.46 11.23
CA TRP A 52 3.34 2.01 11.28
C TRP A 52 2.29 1.27 10.45
N GLN A 53 1.30 1.98 9.90
CA GLN A 53 0.23 1.37 9.14
C GLN A 53 0.77 0.87 7.79
N MET A 54 0.64 -0.44 7.52
CA MET A 54 1.06 -0.99 6.23
C MET A 54 0.13 -0.53 5.10
N PRO A 55 0.69 -0.16 3.93
CA PRO A 55 -0.11 0.06 2.73
C PRO A 55 -0.71 -1.24 2.22
N GLY A 56 -1.79 -1.13 1.45
CA GLY A 56 -2.40 -2.23 0.73
C GLY A 56 -3.06 -1.76 -0.55
N LEU A 57 -3.14 -2.66 -1.52
CA LEU A 57 -3.71 -2.45 -2.84
C LEU A 57 -4.46 -3.71 -3.20
N PHE A 58 -5.76 -3.56 -3.43
CA PHE A 58 -6.67 -4.68 -3.64
C PHE A 58 -7.54 -4.42 -4.87
N LEU A 59 -7.76 -5.47 -5.66
CA LEU A 59 -8.80 -5.51 -6.67
C LEU A 59 -10.03 -6.17 -6.05
N VAL A 60 -11.11 -5.40 -5.90
CA VAL A 60 -12.36 -5.86 -5.27
C VAL A 60 -13.49 -5.82 -6.28
N GLN A 61 -14.29 -6.89 -6.34
CA GLN A 61 -15.50 -6.96 -7.16
C GLN A 61 -16.65 -7.49 -6.30
N GLY A 62 -17.60 -6.62 -5.96
CA GLY A 62 -18.67 -6.99 -5.02
C GLY A 62 -18.11 -7.35 -3.64
N PRO A 63 -18.44 -8.53 -3.07
CA PRO A 63 -17.88 -8.98 -1.81
C PRO A 63 -16.48 -9.60 -1.93
N ASP A 64 -16.00 -9.86 -3.15
CA ASP A 64 -14.81 -10.68 -3.38
C ASP A 64 -13.56 -9.83 -3.63
N VAL A 65 -12.44 -10.25 -3.04
CA VAL A 65 -11.11 -9.73 -3.34
C VAL A 65 -10.48 -10.63 -4.40
N LEU A 66 -10.37 -10.13 -5.63
CA LEU A 66 -9.86 -10.87 -6.78
C LEU A 66 -8.32 -10.91 -6.83
N TRP A 67 -7.67 -9.92 -6.22
CA TRP A 67 -6.21 -9.78 -6.18
C TRP A 67 -5.76 -8.80 -5.10
N SER A 68 -4.55 -8.99 -4.58
CA SER A 68 -3.87 -8.09 -3.65
C SER A 68 -2.38 -7.97 -4.00
N HIS A 69 -1.80 -6.79 -3.79
CA HIS A 69 -0.35 -6.62 -3.82
C HIS A 69 0.25 -6.95 -2.46
N ASP A 70 1.24 -7.84 -2.44
CA ASP A 70 1.97 -8.19 -1.22
C ASP A 70 3.08 -7.15 -0.99
N PHE A 71 2.78 -6.13 -0.19
CA PHE A 71 3.75 -5.09 0.17
C PHE A 71 4.83 -5.67 1.10
N ALA A 72 6.09 -5.62 0.66
CA ALA A 72 7.22 -6.02 1.50
C ALA A 72 7.47 -5.02 2.65
N HIS A 73 7.37 -3.73 2.36
CA HIS A 73 7.64 -2.63 3.28
C HIS A 73 6.87 -1.35 2.90
N ILE A 74 6.87 -0.33 3.77
CA ILE A 74 6.08 0.90 3.56
C ILE A 74 6.46 1.66 2.28
N GLY A 75 7.73 1.62 1.89
CA GLY A 75 8.22 2.28 0.69
C GLY A 75 8.07 1.47 -0.61
N ASP A 76 7.36 0.34 -0.58
CA ASP A 76 7.18 -0.51 -1.76
C ASP A 76 6.10 0.12 -2.65
N HIS A 77 6.40 0.23 -3.94
CA HIS A 77 5.50 0.86 -4.90
C HIS A 77 5.16 -0.13 -6.00
N PRO A 78 3.90 -0.60 -6.07
CA PRO A 78 3.50 -1.52 -7.12
C PRO A 78 3.58 -0.83 -8.48
N ASP A 79 3.86 -1.61 -9.52
CA ASP A 79 3.79 -1.11 -10.90
C ASP A 79 2.33 -0.86 -11.28
N LEU A 80 1.90 0.39 -11.15
CA LEU A 80 0.54 0.81 -11.48
C LEU A 80 0.23 0.66 -12.97
N THR A 81 1.24 0.58 -13.85
CA THR A 81 1.03 0.42 -15.30
C THR A 81 0.57 -0.98 -15.67
N ALA A 82 0.90 -1.98 -14.85
CA ALA A 82 0.46 -3.36 -15.04
C ALA A 82 -0.98 -3.61 -14.56
N LEU A 83 -1.56 -2.70 -13.77
CA LEU A 83 -2.89 -2.88 -13.17
C LEU A 83 -4.01 -3.13 -14.19
N PRO A 84 -4.13 -2.40 -15.32
CA PRO A 84 -5.20 -2.66 -16.29
C PRO A 84 -5.18 -4.09 -16.84
N ALA A 85 -3.99 -4.65 -17.06
CA ALA A 85 -3.83 -6.03 -17.52
C ALA A 85 -4.26 -7.03 -16.45
N ILE A 86 -3.85 -6.82 -15.19
CA ILE A 86 -4.25 -7.64 -14.03
C ILE A 86 -5.78 -7.63 -13.87
N VAL A 87 -6.40 -6.44 -13.96
CA VAL A 87 -7.86 -6.29 -13.87
C VAL A 87 -8.55 -7.04 -14.99
N ALA A 88 -8.09 -6.88 -16.24
CA ALA A 88 -8.68 -7.58 -17.39
C ALA A 88 -8.59 -9.10 -17.27
N GLU A 89 -7.48 -9.64 -16.77
CA GLU A 89 -7.30 -11.08 -16.57
C GLU A 89 -8.19 -11.63 -15.43
N ARG A 90 -8.28 -10.89 -14.33
CA ARG A 90 -8.87 -11.38 -13.07
C ARG A 90 -10.36 -11.11 -12.95
N SER A 91 -10.88 -10.07 -13.60
CA SER A 91 -12.32 -9.74 -13.59
C SER A 91 -13.17 -10.62 -14.53
N VAL A 92 -12.55 -11.46 -15.38
CA VAL A 92 -13.25 -12.28 -16.38
C VAL A 92 -13.56 -13.71 -15.90
N ARG A 93 -12.90 -14.20 -14.83
CA ARG A 93 -13.22 -15.52 -14.27
C ARG A 93 -14.47 -15.44 -13.40
N LYS A 94 -15.62 -15.83 -13.99
CA LYS A 94 -16.75 -16.42 -13.27
C LYS A 94 -16.61 -17.94 -13.30
#